data_AF-A0A9N7RAY0-F1
#
_entry.id   AF-A0A9N7RAY0-F1
#
_cell.length_a   1.000
_cell.length_b   1.000
_cell.length_c   1.000
_cell.angle_alpha   90.00
_cell.angle_beta   90.00
_cell.angle_gamma   90.00
#
_symmetry.space_group_name_H-M   'P 1'
#
loop_
_entity.id
_entity.type
_entity.pdbx_description
1 polymer ?
#
loop_
_entity_poly.entity_id
_entity_poly.type
_entity_poly.pdbx_seq_one_letter_code
_entity_poly.pdbx_strand_id
1 'polypeptide(L)' 'MIGSLLYLTASRLDICFSVGLCARYQAAPKESHMNAVKHIIKYIGGTSEYGLFYSADTNLYEETT' A
#
# COMPACT_ATOMS: atom_id res chain seq x y z
N MET A 1 -0.65 -11.06 4.32
CA MET A 1 -0.18 -10.47 3.04
C MET A 1 -1.29 -9.66 2.36
N ILE A 2 -2.42 -10.26 1.95
CA ILE A 2 -3.55 -9.52 1.36
C ILE A 2 -4.14 -8.47 2.32
N GLY A 3 -4.27 -8.75 3.61
CA GLY A 3 -4.81 -7.79 4.59
C GLY A 3 -4.02 -6.48 4.68
N SER A 4 -2.68 -6.55 4.66
CA SER A 4 -1.82 -5.36 4.65
C SER A 4 -1.96 -4.56 3.35
N LEU A 5 -2.14 -5.25 2.22
CA LEU A 5 -2.38 -4.59 0.94
C LEU A 5 -3.76 -3.92 0.91
N LEU A 6 -4.79 -4.52 1.51
CA LEU A 6 -6.13 -3.92 1.67
C LEU A 6 -6.06 -2.61 2.45
N TYR A 7 -5.25 -2.53 3.50
CA TYR A 7 -5.02 -1.27 4.21
C TYR A 7 -4.46 -0.17 3.29
N LEU A 8 -3.48 -0.52 2.44
CA LEU A 8 -2.90 0.43 1.49
C LEU A 8 -3.90 0.91 0.44
N THR A 9 -4.93 0.13 0.09
CA THR A 9 -5.93 0.58 -0.89
C THR A 9 -6.67 1.86 -0.48
N ALA A 10 -6.73 2.17 0.83
CA ALA A 10 -7.34 3.39 1.34
C ALA A 10 -6.54 4.66 1.01
N SER A 11 -5.21 4.58 0.94
CA SER A 11 -4.34 5.72 0.58
C SER A 11 -3.84 5.66 -0.87
N ARG A 12 -3.88 4.47 -1.48
CA ARG A 12 -3.31 4.16 -2.79
C ARG A 12 -4.34 3.40 -3.65
N LEU A 13 -5.25 4.17 -4.26
CA LEU A 13 -6.33 3.62 -5.09
C LEU A 13 -5.83 3.01 -6.41
N ASP A 14 -4.60 3.34 -6.84
CA ASP A 14 -3.89 2.80 -8.00
C ASP A 14 -3.72 1.27 -7.96
N ILE A 15 -3.63 0.68 -6.76
CA ILE A 15 -3.49 -0.77 -6.57
C ILE A 15 -4.79 -1.49 -6.18
N CYS A 16 -5.88 -0.76 -5.96
CA CYS A 16 -7.12 -1.27 -5.37
C CYS A 16 -7.71 -2.46 -6.15
N PHE A 17 -7.81 -2.32 -7.48
CA PHE A 17 -8.34 -3.38 -8.35
C PHE A 17 -7.51 -4.66 -8.27
N SER A 18 -6.19 -4.53 -8.41
CA SER A 18 -5.25 -5.66 -8.40
C SER A 18 -5.25 -6.40 -7.07
N VAL A 19 -5.31 -5.66 -5.96
CA VAL A 19 -5.40 -6.23 -4.59
C VAL A 19 -6.74 -6.94 -4.39
N GLY A 20 -7.85 -6.32 -4.81
CA GLY A 20 -9.18 -6.90 -4.72
C GLY A 20 -9.29 -8.23 -5.49
N LEU A 21 -8.69 -8.32 -6.67
CA LEU A 21 -8.64 -9.56 -7.43
C LEU A 21 -7.87 -10.66 -6.69
N CYS A 22 -6.70 -10.33 -6.12
CA CYS A 22 -5.89 -11.28 -5.35
C CYS A 22 -6.60 -11.76 -4.07
N ALA A 23 -7.40 -10.89 -3.43
CA ALA A 23 -8.15 -11.23 -2.22
C ALA A 23 -9.17 -12.36 -2.46
N ARG A 24 -9.78 -12.43 -3.65
CA ARG A 24 -10.74 -13.48 -4.02
C ARG A 24 -10.12 -14.88 -4.01
N TYR A 25 -8.83 -14.98 -4.26
CA TYR A 25 -8.10 -16.25 -4.31
C TYR A 25 -7.25 -16.50 -3.07
N GLN A 26 -7.39 -15.69 -2.00
CA GLN A 26 -6.54 -15.84 -0.81
C GLN A 26 -6.78 -17.16 -0.05
N ALA A 27 -7.99 -17.72 -0.15
CA ALA A 27 -8.32 -18.98 0.53
C ALA A 27 -7.63 -20.19 -0.09
N ALA A 28 -7.32 -20.12 -1.39
CA ALA A 28 -6.62 -21.16 -2.14
C ALA A 28 -5.72 -20.53 -3.23
N PRO A 29 -4.59 -19.90 -2.83
CA PRO A 29 -3.73 -19.20 -3.76
C PRO A 29 -2.99 -20.20 -4.66
N LYS A 30 -2.90 -19.87 -5.96
CA LYS A 30 -2.08 -20.59 -6.94
C LYS A 30 -0.78 -19.81 -7.13
N GLU A 31 0.22 -20.47 -7.71
CA GLU A 31 1.52 -19.84 -8.00
C GLU A 31 1.37 -18.57 -8.84
N SER A 32 0.46 -18.56 -9.82
CA SER A 32 0.14 -17.38 -10.63
C SER A 32 -0.38 -16.21 -9.77
N HIS A 33 -1.25 -16.47 -8.79
CA HIS A 33 -1.75 -15.45 -7.86
C HIS A 33 -0.61 -14.92 -6.98
N MET A 34 0.28 -15.80 -6.51
CA MET A 34 1.43 -15.39 -5.70
C MET A 34 2.41 -14.51 -6.48
N ASN A 35 2.62 -14.81 -7.78
CA ASN A 35 3.44 -13.98 -8.65
C ASN A 35 2.81 -12.59 -8.89
N ALA A 36 1.48 -12.52 -9.04
CA ALA A 36 0.78 -11.24 -9.11
C ALA A 36 0.95 -10.42 -7.81
N VAL A 37 0.83 -11.04 -6.64
CA VAL A 37 1.06 -10.35 -5.36
C VAL A 37 2.50 -9.86 -5.22
N LYS A 38 3.50 -10.64 -5.65
CA LYS A 38 4.90 -10.21 -5.69
C LYS A 38 5.10 -8.98 -6.58
N HIS A 39 4.45 -8.93 -7.74
CA HIS A 39 4.47 -7.75 -8.61
C HIS A 39 3.86 -6.52 -7.95
N ILE A 40 2.72 -6.68 -7.26
CA ILE A 40 2.09 -5.58 -6.51
C ILE A 40 3.05 -5.05 -5.43
N ILE A 41 3.69 -5.93 -4.65
CA ILE A 41 4.65 -5.54 -3.62
C ILE A 41 5.84 -4.79 -4.23
N LYS A 42 6.40 -5.30 -5.34
CA LYS A 42 7.50 -4.64 -6.04
C LYS A 42 7.11 -3.26 -6.57
N TYR A 43 5.90 -3.13 -7.11
CA TYR A 43 5.36 -1.85 -7.57
C TYR A 43 5.25 -0.85 -6.43
N ILE A 44 4.69 -1.25 -5.28
CA ILE A 44 4.58 -0.39 -4.09
C ILE A 44 5.97 0.06 -3.63
N GLY A 45 6.94 -0.86 -3.53
CA GLY A 45 8.32 -0.52 -3.15
C GLY A 45 8.98 0.47 -4.10
N GLY A 46 8.82 0.27 -5.42
CA GLY A 46 9.39 1.17 -6.43
C GLY A 46 8.64 2.49 -6.60
N THR A 47 7.47 2.65 -5.99
CA THR A 47 6.66 3.88 -6.07
C THR A 47 6.45 4.52 -4.72
N SER A 48 7.22 4.13 -3.70
CA SER A 48 7.12 4.71 -2.36
C SER A 48 7.45 6.20 -2.35
N GLU A 49 8.31 6.67 -3.25
CA GLU A 49 8.72 8.07 -3.37
C GLU A 49 7.66 8.97 -4.02
N TYR A 50 6.70 8.40 -4.75
CA TYR A 50 5.61 9.16 -5.38
C TYR A 50 4.39 9.36 -4.46
N GLY A 51 4.47 8.91 -3.20
CA GLY A 51 3.40 9.07 -2.21
C GLY A 51 3.42 10.42 -1.50
N LEU A 52 2.25 10.86 -0.99
CA LEU A 52 2.17 12.01 -0.08
C LEU A 52 2.79 11.65 1.27
N PHE A 53 3.89 12.32 1.63
CA PHE A 53 4.50 12.21 2.95
C PHE A 53 3.88 13.26 3.87
N TYR A 54 3.10 12.84 4.87
CA TYR A 54 2.66 13.72 5.94
C TYR A 54 3.75 13.75 7.02
N SER A 55 4.67 14.72 6.92
CA SER A 55 5.48 15.10 8.08
C SER A 55 4.58 15.81 9.09
N ALA A 56 4.63 15.37 10.35
CA ALA A 56 4.14 16.18 11.44
C ALA A 56 5.18 17.30 11.65
N ASP A 57 4.91 18.51 11.15
CA ASP A 57 5.72 19.67 11.50
C ASP A 57 5.60 19.92 13.01
N THR A 58 6.58 19.45 13.78
CA THR A 58 6.69 19.69 15.23
C THR A 58 7.31 21.04 15.55
N ASN A 59 7.09 22.07 14.73
CA ASN A 59 7.66 23.41 14.91
C ASN A 59 6.61 24.51 15.08
N LEU A 60 5.53 24.27 15.84
CA LEU A 60 4.49 25.28 16.07
C LEU A 60 4.20 25.61 17.55
N TYR A 61 5.10 25.32 18.50
CA TYR A 61 4.89 25.71 19.91
C TYR A 61 6.13 26.16 20.70
N GLU A 62 7.18 26.69 20.06
CA GLU A 62 8.25 27.38 20.80
C GLU A 62 8.60 28.73 20.16
N GLU A 63 7.58 29.55 19.85
CA GLU A 63 7.83 30.96 19.57
C GLU A 63 6.63 31.83 19.95
N THR A 64 6.16 31.75 21.21
CA THR A 64 5.54 32.90 21.89
C THR A 64 5.47 32.67 23.40
N THR A 65 6.17 33.54 24.13
CA THR A 65 6.11 33.84 25.58
C THR A 65 7.15 33.13 26.46
#